data_AF-A0A5M6CU14-F1
#
_entry.id   AF-A0A5M6CU14-F1
#
_cell.length_a   1.000
_cell.length_b   1.000
_cell.length_c   1.000
_cell.angle_alpha   90.00
_cell.angle_beta   90.00
_cell.angle_gamma   90.00
#
_symmetry.space_group_name_H-M   'P 1'
#
loop_
_entity.id
_entity.type
_entity.pdbx_description
1 polymer ?
#
loop_
_entity_poly.entity_id
_entity_poly.type
_entity_poly.pdbx_seq_one_letter_code
_entity_poly.pdbx_strand_id
1 'polypeptide(L)'
;MSNRPRPRAYFYRNGIELTGHKMNGRCVEHFGVPTGKIRSAVCFSSITVRTTRDEMLTEADFDGPVSVKVWSPEQPAAWFGIASVDTVERINAEA
;
A
#
# COMPACT_ATOMS: atom_id res chain seq x y z
N MET A 1 16.11 -22.52 -1.44
CA MET A 1 14.95 -21.61 -1.33
C MET A 1 15.26 -20.60 -0.24
N SER A 2 15.22 -19.30 -0.53
CA SER A 2 15.55 -18.27 0.47
C SER A 2 14.49 -18.29 1.58
N ASN A 3 14.91 -18.59 2.81
CA ASN A 3 14.07 -18.61 4.02
C ASN A 3 13.75 -17.20 4.55
N ARG A 4 14.02 -16.15 3.76
CA ARG A 4 13.78 -14.78 4.21
C ARG A 4 12.28 -14.52 4.36
N PRO A 5 11.84 -14.00 5.52
CA PRO A 5 10.46 -13.66 5.74
C PRO A 5 9.99 -12.62 4.72
N ARG A 6 8.93 -12.94 3.98
CA ARG A 6 8.39 -12.05 2.95
C ARG A 6 7.83 -10.77 3.59
N PRO A 7 8.03 -9.60 2.97
CA PRO A 7 7.45 -8.35 3.44
C PRO A 7 5.92 -8.45 3.45
N ARG A 8 5.28 -7.84 4.44
CA ARG A 8 3.82 -7.83 4.64
C ARG A 8 3.27 -6.42 4.53
N ALA A 9 2.12 -6.27 3.87
CA ALA A 9 1.40 -5.00 3.75
C ALA A 9 0.36 -4.86 4.86
N TYR A 10 0.34 -3.69 5.49
CA TYR A 10 -0.71 -3.27 6.40
C TYR A 10 -1.30 -1.95 5.94
N PHE A 11 -2.64 -1.91 5.83
CA PHE A 11 -3.36 -0.81 5.20
C PHE A 11 -3.94 0.13 6.26
N TYR A 12 -3.82 1.44 6.03
CA TYR A 12 -4.25 2.48 6.96
C TYR A 12 -5.05 3.56 6.24
N ARG A 13 -6.03 4.12 6.93
CA ARG A 13 -6.75 5.34 6.54
C ARG A 13 -6.83 6.28 7.73
N ASN A 14 -6.48 7.54 7.53
CA ASN A 14 -6.50 8.57 8.57
C ASN A 14 -5.72 8.15 9.84
N GLY A 15 -4.61 7.43 9.67
CA GLY A 15 -3.78 6.91 10.78
C GLY A 15 -4.32 5.66 11.47
N ILE A 16 -5.50 5.16 11.08
CA ILE A 16 -6.14 3.97 11.66
C ILE A 16 -5.90 2.77 10.75
N GLU A 17 -5.47 1.65 11.34
CA GLU A 17 -5.28 0.40 10.60
C GLU A 17 -6.63 -0.20 10.18
N LEU A 18 -6.74 -0.62 8.92
CA LEU A 18 -7.89 -1.32 8.38
C LEU A 18 -7.83 -2.81 8.77
N THR A 19 -7.90 -3.11 10.07
CA THR A 19 -7.76 -4.48 10.62
C THR A 19 -8.78 -5.47 10.08
N GLY A 20 -9.99 -5.01 9.71
CA GLY A 20 -11.04 -5.83 9.09
C GLY A 20 -10.83 -6.12 7.60
N HIS A 21 -9.87 -5.47 6.93
CA HIS A 21 -9.67 -5.68 5.50
C HIS A 21 -8.97 -7.02 5.24
N LYS A 22 -9.57 -7.89 4.40
CA LYS A 22 -9.10 -9.26 4.11
C LYS A 22 -7.64 -9.37 3.61
N MET A 23 -7.11 -8.27 3.08
CA MET A 23 -5.74 -8.20 2.54
C MET A 23 -4.70 -7.72 3.55
N ASN A 24 -5.13 -7.26 4.73
CA ASN A 24 -4.21 -6.78 5.75
C ASN A 24 -3.31 -7.94 6.26
N GLY A 25 -2.02 -7.67 6.42
CA GLY A 25 -1.00 -8.64 6.84
C GLY A 25 -0.56 -9.65 5.76
N ARG A 26 -1.03 -9.50 4.52
CA ARG A 26 -0.63 -10.38 3.39
C ARG A 26 0.75 -10.01 2.85
N CYS A 27 1.41 -10.99 2.25
CA CYS A 27 2.75 -10.79 1.67
C CYS A 27 2.66 -9.86 0.45
N VAL A 28 3.59 -8.92 0.36
CA VAL A 28 3.74 -8.03 -0.80
C VAL A 28 4.54 -8.75 -1.87
N GLU A 29 4.05 -8.73 -3.10
CA GLU A 29 4.76 -9.29 -4.25
C GLU A 29 5.39 -8.17 -5.08
N HIS A 30 4.63 -7.13 -5.44
CA HIS A 30 5.16 -5.92 -6.07
C HIS A 30 4.20 -4.73 -5.95
N PHE A 31 4.70 -3.54 -6.27
CA PHE A 31 3.89 -2.33 -6.47
C PHE A 31 3.61 -2.11 -7.96
N GLY A 32 2.56 -1.35 -8.25
CA GLY A 32 2.24 -0.85 -9.59
C GLY A 32 3.15 0.32 -10.00
N VAL A 33 2.70 1.12 -10.98
CA VAL A 33 3.44 2.31 -11.40
C VAL A 33 3.36 3.41 -10.34
N PRO A 34 4.46 4.15 -10.08
CA PRO A 34 4.42 5.34 -9.23
C PRO A 34 3.45 6.38 -9.79
N THR A 35 2.61 6.96 -8.93
CA THR A 35 1.60 7.97 -9.29
C THR A 35 1.91 9.37 -8.75
N GLY A 36 2.97 9.50 -7.95
CA GLY A 36 3.44 10.77 -7.42
C GLY A 36 3.81 10.68 -5.95
N LYS A 37 3.70 11.80 -5.23
CA LYS A 37 3.93 11.86 -3.79
C LYS A 37 2.81 12.64 -3.12
N ILE A 38 2.35 12.17 -1.97
CA ILE A 38 1.54 12.93 -1.02
C ILE A 38 2.41 13.19 0.20
N ARG A 39 2.70 14.47 0.48
CA ARG A 39 3.72 14.90 1.45
C ARG A 39 5.07 14.21 1.13
N SER A 40 5.59 13.40 2.05
CA SER A 40 6.86 12.66 1.88
C SER A 40 6.69 11.22 1.38
N ALA A 41 5.47 10.70 1.28
CA ALA A 41 5.21 9.31 0.90
C ALA A 41 5.05 9.17 -0.62
N VAL A 42 5.75 8.19 -1.22
CA VAL A 42 5.56 7.82 -2.62
C VAL A 42 4.25 7.05 -2.77
N CYS A 43 3.44 7.46 -3.73
CA CYS A 43 2.19 6.81 -4.09
C CYS A 43 2.38 5.92 -5.31
N PHE A 44 1.68 4.79 -5.32
CA PHE A 44 1.58 3.86 -6.44
C PHE A 44 0.12 3.67 -6.82
N SER A 45 -0.11 3.35 -8.10
CA SER A 45 -1.45 3.05 -8.63
C SER A 45 -2.08 1.80 -8.01
N SER A 46 -1.25 0.84 -7.63
CA SER A 46 -1.69 -0.44 -7.08
C SER A 46 -0.62 -1.14 -6.25
N ILE A 47 -1.03 -2.16 -5.51
CA ILE A 47 -0.17 -3.12 -4.82
C ILE A 47 -0.68 -4.53 -5.08
N THR A 48 0.23 -5.44 -5.40
CA THR A 48 -0.07 -6.87 -5.53
C THR A 48 0.34 -7.59 -4.25
N VAL A 49 -0.63 -8.28 -3.65
CA VAL A 49 -0.42 -9.11 -2.46
C VAL A 49 -0.72 -10.57 -2.75
N ARG A 50 -0.01 -11.47 -2.06
CA ARG A 50 -0.21 -12.92 -2.16
C ARG A 50 -1.25 -13.41 -1.17
N THR A 51 -2.32 -14.01 -1.68
CA THR A 51 -3.29 -14.82 -0.93
C THR A 51 -3.11 -16.30 -1.30
N THR A 52 -4.14 -16.98 -1.79
CA THR A 52 -4.00 -18.24 -2.55
C THR A 52 -3.52 -17.98 -3.98
N ARG A 53 -3.76 -16.77 -4.50
CA ARG A 53 -3.27 -16.26 -5.78
C ARG A 53 -2.76 -14.83 -5.61
N ASP A 54 -2.17 -14.27 -6.66
CA ASP A 54 -1.82 -12.85 -6.68
C ASP A 54 -3.08 -12.02 -6.88
N GLU A 55 -3.29 -11.06 -5.98
CA GLU A 55 -4.40 -10.12 -6.04
C GLU A 55 -3.84 -8.70 -6.08
N MET A 56 -4.17 -7.99 -7.17
CA MET A 56 -3.85 -6.58 -7.35
C MET A 56 -4.95 -5.73 -6.71
N LEU A 57 -4.55 -4.78 -5.87
CA LEU A 57 -5.43 -3.86 -5.16
C LEU A 57 -5.09 -2.43 -5.57
N THR A 58 -6.12 -1.64 -5.83
CA THR A 58 -6.11 -0.22 -6.15
C THR A 58 -6.79 0.56 -5.04
N GLU A 59 -6.80 1.89 -5.10
CA GLU A 59 -7.53 2.71 -4.13
C GLU A 59 -9.05 2.41 -4.11
N ALA A 60 -9.62 1.94 -5.23
CA ALA A 60 -11.04 1.58 -5.30
C ALA A 60 -11.38 0.39 -4.40
N ASP A 61 -10.47 -0.58 -4.25
CA ASP A 61 -10.64 -1.76 -3.38
C ASP A 61 -10.71 -1.40 -1.89
N PHE A 62 -10.35 -0.16 -1.55
CA PHE A 62 -10.40 0.34 -0.19
C PHE A 62 -11.49 1.41 0.01
N ASP A 63 -12.26 1.80 -1.02
CA ASP A 63 -13.12 2.99 -1.00
C ASP A 63 -12.34 4.31 -0.85
N GLY A 64 -11.20 4.43 -1.54
CA GLY A 64 -10.38 5.65 -1.58
C GLY A 64 -8.91 5.41 -1.20
N PRO A 65 -8.07 6.46 -1.26
CA PRO A 65 -6.63 6.33 -1.04
C PRO A 65 -6.31 5.78 0.35
N VAL A 66 -5.25 4.99 0.42
CA VAL A 66 -4.78 4.38 1.67
C VAL A 66 -3.27 4.52 1.81
N SER A 67 -2.80 4.60 3.05
CA SER A 67 -1.39 4.43 3.37
C SER A 67 -1.09 2.94 3.58
N VAL A 68 0.07 2.49 3.11
CA VAL A 68 0.54 1.11 3.26
C VAL A 68 1.83 1.11 4.04
N LYS A 69 1.83 0.42 5.17
CA LYS A 69 3.03 0.06 5.92
C LYS A 69 3.53 -1.29 5.41
N VAL A 70 4.70 -1.31 4.80
CA VAL A 70 5.40 -2.53 4.42
C VAL A 70 6.36 -2.90 5.55
N TRP A 71 6.12 -4.06 6.16
CA TRP A 71 6.92 -4.56 7.27
C TRP A 71 7.66 -5.84 6.88
N SER A 72 8.92 -5.94 7.27
CA SER A 72 9.68 -7.19 7.23
C SER A 72 10.53 -7.30 8.50
N PRO A 73 10.79 -8.51 9.04
CA PRO A 73 11.57 -8.67 10.26
C PRO A 73 12.98 -8.07 10.21
N GLU A 74 13.59 -8.02 9.03
CA GLU A 74 15.00 -7.63 8.84
C GLU A 74 15.18 -6.17 8.40
N GLN A 75 14.10 -5.44 8.09
CA GLN A 75 14.18 -4.07 7.58
C GLN A 75 13.25 -3.12 8.33
N PRO A 76 13.63 -1.83 8.49
CA PRO A 76 12.72 -0.81 8.98
C PRO A 76 11.42 -0.79 8.17
N ALA A 77 10.30 -0.52 8.86
CA ALA A 77 9.02 -0.40 8.18
C ALA A 77 9.04 0.78 7.21
N ALA A 78 8.62 0.55 5.97
CA ALA A 78 8.50 1.57 4.94
C ALA A 78 7.03 1.95 4.74
N TRP A 79 6.78 3.22 4.42
CA TRP A 79 5.45 3.75 4.20
C TRP A 79 5.28 4.23 2.77
N PHE A 80 4.17 3.84 2.15
CA PHE A 80 3.79 4.20 0.80
C PHE A 80 2.30 4.58 0.76
N GLY A 81 1.84 5.13 -0.36
CA GLY A 81 0.41 5.33 -0.64
C GLY A 81 -0.07 4.47 -1.79
N ILE A 82 -1.34 4.06 -1.75
CA ILE A 82 -2.05 3.55 -2.92
C ILE A 82 -3.09 4.59 -3.31
N ALA A 83 -2.85 5.22 -4.46
CA ALA A 83 -3.68 6.31 -4.97
C ALA A 83 -3.50 6.48 -6.49
N SER A 84 -4.54 6.88 -7.19
CA SER A 84 -4.46 7.31 -8.60
C SER A 84 -3.71 8.63 -8.75
N VAL A 85 -3.29 8.96 -9.98
CA VAL A 85 -2.66 10.26 -10.29
C VAL A 85 -3.62 11.41 -9.92
N ASP A 86 -4.87 11.34 -10.37
CA ASP A 86 -5.90 12.33 -10.09
C ASP A 86 -6.11 12.54 -8.58
N THR A 87 -6.13 11.46 -7.80
CA THR A 87 -6.23 11.54 -6.34
C THR A 87 -5.02 12.24 -5.72
N VAL A 88 -3.81 11.92 -6.18
CA VAL A 88 -2.57 12.55 -5.70
C VAL A 88 -2.57 14.05 -6.02
N GLU A 89 -2.92 14.42 -7.26
CA GLU A 89 -2.99 15.81 -7.70
C GLU A 89 -4.03 16.61 -6.90
N ARG A 90 -5.23 16.04 -6.72
CA ARG A 90 -6.29 16.66 -5.93
C ARG A 90 -5.87 16.90 -4.48
N ILE A 91 -5.31 15.89 -3.81
CA ILE A 91 -4.88 16.01 -2.41
C ILE A 91 -3.77 17.05 -2.26
N ASN A 92 -2.84 17.12 -3.20
CA ASN A 92 -1.77 18.12 -3.17
C ASN A 92 -2.28 19.54 -3.44
N ALA A 93 -3.35 19.71 -4.22
CA ALA A 93 -3.99 21.01 -4.44
C ALA A 93 -4.78 21.50 -3.22
N GLU A 94 -5.23 20.59 -2.36
CA GLU A 94 -5.97 20.88 -1.12
C GLU A 94 -5.05 21.17 0.10
N ALA A 95 -3.74 20.95 -0.02
CA ALA A 95 -2.76 21.02 1.07
C ALA A 95 -2.02 22.36 1.13
#